data_AF-A0A1F8H978-F1
#
_entry.id   AF-A0A1F8H978-F1
#
_cell.length_a   1.000
_cell.length_b   1.000
_cell.length_c   1.000
_cell.angle_alpha   90.00
_cell.angle_beta   90.00
_cell.angle_gamma   90.00
#
_symmetry.space_group_name_H-M   'P 1'
#
loop_
_entity.id
_entity.type
_entity.pdbx_description
1 polymer ?
#
loop_
_entity_poly.entity_id
_entity_poly.type
_entity_poly.pdbx_seq_one_letter_code
_entity_poly.pdbx_strand_id
1 'polypeptide(L)'
;MNGRRSKRGSVPVLLIITVVVLGGLFAGGVSLYGYANGVRNNLVSQETALNAQYQDNQNELGNYEVAFYEQTGLANLKSEKMDKIISDAVKGRYEGKDGQPVERGQGGAFFSAMVEAYPDLRGQLDVYDKIISFVASGREAYKAKQSKQLDMLRAYESYRQTGWVRSLFVNWIGYPSLRAQIGQKVVRGTDALSQMELIVTTETTNQSYESGKMKALTVPE
;
A
#
# COMPACT_ATOMS: atom_id res chain seq x y z
N MET A 1 76.83 -13.27 -39.28
CA MET A 1 76.54 -13.26 -37.83
C MET A 1 75.04 -13.08 -37.66
N ASN A 2 74.30 -14.15 -37.34
CA ASN A 2 72.84 -14.15 -37.26
C ASN A 2 72.40 -13.98 -35.80
N GLY A 3 71.93 -12.77 -35.45
CA GLY A 3 71.30 -12.50 -34.16
C GLY A 3 69.84 -12.97 -34.16
N ARG A 4 69.58 -14.21 -33.75
CA ARG A 4 68.22 -14.68 -33.42
C ARG A 4 67.78 -14.01 -32.12
N ARG A 5 67.09 -12.86 -32.22
CA ARG A 5 66.31 -12.29 -31.11
C ARG A 5 65.18 -13.25 -30.75
N SER A 6 65.27 -13.79 -29.54
CA SER A 6 64.27 -14.62 -28.87
C SER A 6 62.89 -13.95 -28.88
N LYS A 7 61.93 -14.50 -29.64
CA LYS A 7 60.48 -14.22 -29.53
C LYS A 7 59.78 -15.12 -28.49
N ARG A 8 60.52 -15.65 -27.50
CA ARG A 8 60.01 -16.66 -26.55
C ARG A 8 59.43 -16.09 -25.25
N GLY A 9 59.55 -14.78 -25.00
CA GLY A 9 59.11 -14.14 -23.76
C GLY A 9 57.71 -13.51 -23.78
N SER A 10 57.15 -13.18 -24.95
CA SER A 10 55.90 -12.39 -25.04
C SER A 10 54.63 -13.23 -25.02
N VAL A 11 54.63 -14.42 -25.64
CA VAL A 11 53.47 -15.32 -25.71
C VAL A 11 53.03 -15.87 -24.33
N PRO A 12 53.94 -16.35 -23.43
CA PRO A 12 53.52 -16.84 -22.12
C PRO A 12 53.03 -15.71 -21.20
N VAL A 13 53.61 -14.50 -21.30
CA VAL A 13 53.16 -13.34 -20.53
C VAL A 13 51.78 -12.85 -21.00
N LEU A 14 51.54 -12.80 -22.31
CA LEU A 14 50.22 -12.45 -22.87
C LEU A 14 49.14 -13.44 -22.44
N LEU A 15 49.42 -14.75 -22.46
CA LEU A 15 48.48 -15.77 -21.99
C LEU A 15 48.12 -15.61 -20.51
N ILE A 16 49.09 -15.34 -19.65
CA ILE A 16 48.85 -15.10 -18.23
C ILE A 16 47.97 -13.86 -18.04
N ILE A 17 48.26 -12.77 -18.75
CA ILE A 17 47.46 -11.54 -18.70
C ILE A 17 46.02 -11.82 -19.17
N THR A 18 45.83 -12.55 -20.28
CA THR A 18 44.49 -12.90 -20.78
C THR A 18 43.71 -13.76 -19.79
N VAL A 19 44.35 -14.76 -19.16
CA VAL A 19 43.69 -15.61 -18.15
C VAL A 19 43.32 -14.80 -16.90
N VAL A 20 44.18 -13.88 -16.45
CA VAL A 20 43.89 -13.00 -15.31
C VAL A 20 42.73 -12.05 -15.63
N VAL A 21 42.71 -11.46 -16.83
CA VAL A 21 41.62 -10.58 -17.26
C VAL A 21 40.31 -11.34 -17.39
N LEU A 22 40.31 -12.51 -18.04
CA LEU A 22 39.11 -13.34 -18.17
C LEU A 22 38.63 -13.89 -16.82
N GLY A 23 39.55 -14.29 -15.95
CA GLY A 23 39.25 -14.73 -14.58
C GLY A 23 38.65 -13.60 -13.74
N GLY A 24 39.19 -12.38 -13.86
CA GLY A 24 38.65 -11.19 -13.21
C GLY A 24 37.26 -10.82 -13.72
N LEU A 25 37.03 -10.88 -15.04
CA LEU A 25 35.71 -10.66 -15.64
C LEU A 25 34.71 -11.73 -15.23
N PHE A 26 35.12 -13.00 -15.18
CA PHE A 26 34.27 -14.10 -14.74
C PHE A 26 33.90 -13.97 -13.26
N ALA A 27 34.87 -13.72 -12.37
CA ALA A 27 34.62 -13.48 -10.96
C ALA A 27 33.75 -12.23 -10.72
N GLY A 28 33.97 -11.17 -11.49
CA GLY A 28 33.10 -9.98 -11.51
C GLY A 28 31.67 -10.31 -11.97
N GLY A 29 31.52 -11.11 -13.01
CA GLY A 29 30.21 -11.54 -13.52
C GLY A 29 29.44 -12.40 -12.51
N VAL A 30 30.11 -13.36 -11.86
CA VAL A 30 29.49 -14.21 -10.82
C VAL A 30 29.08 -13.40 -9.60
N SER A 31 29.91 -12.44 -9.16
CA SER A 31 29.58 -11.59 -8.02
C SER A 31 28.40 -10.65 -8.31
N LEU A 32 28.34 -10.06 -9.51
CA LEU A 32 27.19 -9.27 -9.98
C LEU A 32 25.93 -10.12 -10.09
N TYR A 33 26.03 -11.35 -10.60
CA TYR A 33 24.90 -12.27 -10.70
C TYR A 33 24.34 -12.67 -9.33
N GLY A 34 25.22 -12.97 -8.37
CA GLY A 34 24.82 -13.25 -6.99
C GLY A 34 24.12 -12.06 -6.33
N TYR A 35 24.67 -10.86 -6.49
CA TYR A 35 24.06 -9.62 -6.01
C TYR A 35 22.68 -9.36 -6.64
N ALA A 36 22.58 -9.49 -7.97
CA ALA A 36 21.36 -9.32 -8.74
C ALA A 36 20.24 -10.26 -8.26
N ASN A 37 20.56 -11.54 -8.05
CA ASN A 37 19.59 -12.51 -7.52
C ASN A 37 19.17 -12.20 -6.08
N GLY A 38 20.10 -11.74 -5.23
CA GLY A 38 19.79 -11.32 -3.87
C GLY A 38 18.79 -10.16 -3.84
N VAL A 39 19.04 -9.12 -4.65
CA VAL A 39 18.13 -7.98 -4.80
C VAL A 39 16.76 -8.42 -5.34
N ARG A 40 16.73 -9.29 -6.35
CA ARG A 40 15.50 -9.82 -6.94
C ARG A 40 14.64 -10.58 -5.93
N ASN A 41 15.24 -11.49 -5.18
CA ASN A 41 14.52 -12.29 -4.19
C ASN A 41 13.94 -11.41 -3.09
N ASN A 42 14.68 -10.38 -2.67
CA ASN A 42 14.23 -9.46 -1.65
C ASN A 42 13.04 -8.61 -2.14
N LEU A 43 13.12 -8.07 -3.36
CA LEU A 43 12.01 -7.34 -3.97
C LEU A 43 10.77 -8.22 -4.12
N VAL A 44 10.89 -9.43 -4.67
CA VAL A 44 9.77 -10.37 -4.81
C VAL A 44 9.14 -10.69 -3.44
N SER A 45 9.95 -10.87 -2.40
CA SER A 45 9.45 -11.12 -1.04
C SER A 45 8.64 -9.93 -0.51
N GLN A 46 9.14 -8.70 -0.69
CA GLN A 46 8.44 -7.50 -0.24
C GLN A 46 7.16 -7.25 -1.03
N GLU A 47 7.20 -7.41 -2.36
CA GLU A 47 6.03 -7.25 -3.24
C GLU A 47 4.95 -8.31 -2.92
N THR A 48 5.34 -9.55 -2.61
CA THR A 48 4.40 -10.59 -2.17
C THR A 48 3.74 -10.23 -0.84
N ALA A 49 4.52 -9.73 0.13
CA ALA A 49 4.00 -9.29 1.41
C ALA A 49 3.03 -8.10 1.25
N LEU A 50 3.37 -7.12 0.40
CA LEU A 50 2.52 -5.97 0.09
C LEU A 50 1.20 -6.40 -0.56
N ASN A 51 1.25 -7.30 -1.54
CA ASN A 51 0.05 -7.84 -2.19
C ASN A 51 -0.85 -8.56 -1.17
N ALA A 52 -0.25 -9.38 -0.29
CA ALA A 52 -0.98 -10.09 0.76
C ALA A 52 -1.62 -9.11 1.76
N GLN A 53 -0.89 -8.08 2.21
CA GLN A 53 -1.44 -7.06 3.10
C GLN A 53 -2.57 -6.27 2.45
N TYR A 54 -2.46 -5.94 1.16
CA TYR A 54 -3.52 -5.25 0.43
C TYR A 54 -4.78 -6.10 0.28
N GLN A 55 -4.62 -7.41 0.01
CA GLN A 55 -5.75 -8.35 -0.03
C GLN A 55 -6.38 -8.53 1.36
N ASP A 56 -5.57 -8.62 2.41
CA ASP A 56 -6.05 -8.70 3.80
C ASP A 56 -6.84 -7.44 4.19
N ASN A 57 -6.40 -6.25 3.74
CA ASN A 57 -7.13 -5.00 3.96
C ASN A 57 -8.51 -4.99 3.25
N GLN A 58 -8.63 -5.62 2.09
CA GLN A 58 -9.91 -5.75 1.38
C GLN A 58 -10.84 -6.77 2.05
N ASN A 59 -10.30 -7.92 2.45
CA ASN A 59 -11.06 -8.95 3.15
C ASN A 59 -11.57 -8.45 4.50
N GLU A 60 -10.78 -7.65 5.21
CA GLU A 60 -11.19 -7.03 6.48
C GLU A 60 -12.44 -6.17 6.31
N LEU A 61 -12.51 -5.34 5.26
CA LEU A 61 -13.69 -4.52 4.99
C LEU A 61 -14.93 -5.37 4.70
N GLY A 62 -14.79 -6.44 3.91
CA GLY A 62 -15.89 -7.36 3.63
C GLY A 62 -16.37 -8.11 4.89
N ASN A 63 -15.44 -8.58 5.72
CA ASN A 63 -15.77 -9.21 7.00
C ASN A 63 -16.42 -8.23 7.98
N TYR A 64 -15.97 -6.98 7.95
CA TYR A 64 -16.51 -5.92 8.78
C TYR A 64 -17.96 -5.59 8.41
N GLU A 65 -18.29 -5.54 7.12
CA GLU A 65 -19.67 -5.35 6.64
C GLU A 65 -20.58 -6.48 7.13
N VAL A 66 -20.12 -7.75 7.10
CA VAL A 66 -20.88 -8.88 7.65
C VAL A 66 -21.08 -8.74 9.16
N ALA A 67 -20.00 -8.49 9.90
CA ALA A 67 -20.04 -8.34 11.36
C ALA A 67 -20.90 -7.15 11.80
N PHE A 68 -20.97 -6.07 11.00
CA PHE A 68 -21.86 -4.94 11.24
C PHE A 68 -23.31 -5.40 11.36
N TYR A 69 -23.83 -6.14 10.37
CA TYR A 69 -25.22 -6.56 10.36
C TYR A 69 -25.54 -7.54 11.49
N GLU A 70 -24.60 -8.43 11.80
CA GLU A 70 -24.74 -9.38 12.90
C GLU A 70 -24.78 -8.68 14.27
N GLN A 71 -23.89 -7.73 14.52
CA GLN A 71 -23.77 -7.06 15.82
C GLN A 71 -24.81 -5.96 16.04
N THR A 72 -25.25 -5.29 14.98
CA THR A 72 -26.27 -4.24 15.07
C THR A 72 -27.70 -4.80 15.00
N GLY A 73 -27.88 -6.06 14.58
CA GLY A 73 -29.19 -6.66 14.35
C GLY A 73 -29.90 -6.12 13.11
N LEU A 74 -29.19 -5.42 12.22
CA LEU A 74 -29.73 -4.77 11.03
C LEU A 74 -29.71 -5.65 9.77
N ALA A 75 -29.73 -6.97 9.92
CA ALA A 75 -29.69 -7.92 8.80
C ALA A 75 -30.77 -7.64 7.74
N ASN A 76 -31.95 -7.17 8.17
CA ASN A 76 -33.06 -6.82 7.28
C ASN A 76 -32.78 -5.61 6.37
N LEU A 77 -31.76 -4.81 6.69
CA LEU A 77 -31.37 -3.62 5.94
C LEU A 77 -30.17 -3.86 5.03
N LYS A 78 -29.67 -5.11 4.96
CA LYS A 78 -28.53 -5.46 4.11
C LYS A 78 -28.82 -5.14 2.65
N SER A 79 -28.03 -4.22 2.09
CA SER A 79 -28.05 -3.90 0.67
C SER A 79 -26.70 -3.35 0.25
N GLU A 80 -26.46 -3.33 -1.06
CA GLU A 80 -25.27 -2.71 -1.65
C GLU A 80 -25.14 -1.22 -1.26
N LYS A 81 -26.26 -0.50 -1.10
CA LYS A 81 -26.25 0.91 -0.67
C LYS A 81 -25.78 1.04 0.77
N MET A 82 -26.26 0.16 1.66
CA MET A 82 -25.86 0.15 3.06
C MET A 82 -24.42 -0.31 3.24
N ASP A 83 -24.01 -1.37 2.54
CA ASP A 83 -22.62 -1.86 2.50
C ASP A 83 -21.66 -0.73 2.14
N LYS A 84 -22.01 0.03 1.09
CA LYS A 84 -21.23 1.21 0.67
C LYS A 84 -21.16 2.29 1.74
N ILE A 85 -22.28 2.62 2.39
CA ILE A 85 -22.32 3.63 3.46
C ILE A 85 -21.43 3.20 4.65
N ILE A 86 -21.47 1.93 5.04
CA ILE A 86 -20.65 1.40 6.14
C ILE A 86 -19.17 1.38 5.75
N SER A 87 -18.84 0.84 4.57
CA SER A 87 -17.49 0.79 4.02
C SER A 87 -16.86 2.18 3.94
N ASP A 88 -17.62 3.16 3.42
CA ASP A 88 -17.20 4.55 3.30
C ASP A 88 -17.01 5.19 4.69
N ALA A 89 -17.83 4.84 5.69
CA ALA A 89 -17.67 5.32 7.06
C ALA A 89 -16.41 4.79 7.74
N VAL A 90 -16.12 3.50 7.61
CA VAL A 90 -14.89 2.87 8.13
C VAL A 90 -13.64 3.46 7.48
N LYS A 91 -13.74 3.76 6.17
CA LYS A 91 -12.71 4.46 5.41
C LYS A 91 -12.60 5.96 5.75
N GLY A 92 -13.48 6.48 6.61
CA GLY A 92 -13.47 7.86 7.07
C GLY A 92 -14.18 8.86 6.16
N ARG A 93 -14.81 8.46 5.05
CA ARG A 93 -15.43 9.36 4.06
C ARG A 93 -16.45 10.34 4.65
N TYR A 94 -17.16 9.94 5.70
CA TYR A 94 -18.23 10.72 6.31
C TYR A 94 -17.80 11.58 7.49
N GLU A 95 -16.50 11.68 7.74
CA GLU A 95 -16.01 12.58 8.78
C GLU A 95 -16.25 14.04 8.39
N GLY A 96 -16.62 14.84 9.39
CA GLY A 96 -16.52 16.29 9.29
C GLY A 96 -15.07 16.72 9.08
N LYS A 97 -14.90 17.99 8.70
CA LYS A 97 -13.66 18.65 8.26
C LYS A 97 -12.41 18.44 9.14
N ASP A 98 -12.55 17.92 10.36
CA ASP A 98 -11.48 17.86 11.36
C ASP A 98 -11.22 16.46 11.94
N GLY A 99 -11.70 15.39 11.28
CA GLY A 99 -11.53 14.02 11.79
C GLY A 99 -12.28 13.76 13.12
N GLN A 100 -13.24 14.65 13.43
CA GLN A 100 -14.11 14.52 14.58
C GLN A 100 -14.84 13.18 14.48
N PRO A 101 -14.85 12.37 15.55
CA PRO A 101 -15.63 11.14 15.59
C PRO A 101 -17.07 11.47 15.22
N VAL A 102 -17.79 10.49 14.66
CA VAL A 102 -19.23 10.60 14.42
C VAL A 102 -19.87 11.03 15.75
N GLU A 103 -20.19 12.32 15.90
CA GLU A 103 -20.56 12.88 17.19
C GLU A 103 -21.90 12.28 17.63
N ARG A 104 -21.95 11.81 18.87
CA ARG A 104 -23.19 11.36 19.50
C ARG A 104 -24.20 12.50 19.47
N GLY A 105 -25.34 12.28 18.82
CA GLY A 105 -26.50 13.16 18.91
C GLY A 105 -26.62 14.25 17.85
N GLN A 106 -25.68 14.36 16.90
CA GLN A 106 -25.89 15.19 15.69
C GLN A 106 -25.77 14.32 14.45
N GLY A 107 -26.74 14.45 13.55
CA GLY A 107 -26.76 13.77 12.26
C GLY A 107 -25.56 14.16 11.40
N GLY A 108 -24.40 13.53 11.65
CA GLY A 108 -23.23 13.61 10.79
C GLY A 108 -23.54 13.04 9.40
N ALA A 109 -22.71 13.37 8.41
CA ALA A 109 -22.92 12.98 7.01
C ALA A 109 -23.20 11.47 6.84
N PHE A 110 -22.63 10.63 7.70
CA PHE A 110 -22.90 9.20 7.80
C PHE A 110 -24.36 8.89 8.16
N PHE A 111 -24.88 9.52 9.22
CA PHE A 111 -26.26 9.34 9.66
C PHE A 111 -27.25 9.91 8.65
N SER A 112 -26.95 11.06 8.04
CA SER A 112 -27.77 11.61 6.96
C SER A 112 -27.87 10.62 5.80
N ALA A 113 -26.74 10.05 5.34
CA ALA A 113 -26.72 9.07 4.27
C ALA A 113 -27.49 7.78 4.65
N MET A 114 -27.36 7.33 5.90
CA MET A 114 -28.06 6.13 6.38
C MET A 114 -29.57 6.35 6.49
N VAL A 115 -30.02 7.47 7.06
CA VAL A 115 -31.44 7.83 7.19
C VAL A 115 -32.09 8.14 5.85
N GLU A 116 -31.33 8.72 4.90
CA GLU A 116 -31.78 8.92 3.52
C GLU A 116 -31.97 7.58 2.80
N ALA A 117 -31.05 6.64 3.01
CA ALA A 117 -31.16 5.30 2.47
C ALA A 117 -32.28 4.48 3.14
N TYR A 118 -32.50 4.68 4.44
CA TYR A 118 -33.41 3.90 5.28
C TYR A 118 -34.16 4.79 6.28
N PRO A 119 -35.30 5.37 5.88
CA PRO A 119 -36.10 6.24 6.73
C PRO A 119 -36.62 5.56 8.00
N ASP A 120 -36.83 4.24 7.94
CA ASP A 120 -37.40 3.42 9.02
C ASP A 120 -36.48 3.31 10.25
N LEU A 121 -35.20 3.67 10.11
CA LEU A 121 -34.26 3.76 11.22
C LEU A 121 -34.50 5.01 12.09
N ARG A 122 -35.29 5.99 11.63
CA ARG A 122 -35.56 7.22 12.39
C ARG A 122 -36.20 6.89 13.74
N GLY A 123 -35.52 7.26 14.84
CA GLY A 123 -36.01 7.11 16.21
C GLY A 123 -35.49 5.90 16.98
N GLN A 124 -34.68 5.02 16.39
CA GLN A 124 -34.07 3.87 17.08
C GLN A 124 -32.73 4.24 17.75
N LEU A 125 -32.80 5.00 18.84
CA LEU A 125 -31.63 5.54 19.57
C LEU A 125 -30.63 4.48 20.04
N ASP A 126 -31.11 3.31 20.46
CA ASP A 126 -30.30 2.19 20.93
C ASP A 126 -29.49 1.51 19.81
N VAL A 127 -30.08 1.42 18.61
CA VAL A 127 -29.39 0.94 17.40
C VAL A 127 -28.32 1.94 16.96
N TYR A 128 -28.60 3.24 17.09
CA TYR A 128 -27.63 4.28 16.73
C TYR A 128 -26.35 4.26 17.58
N ASP A 129 -26.45 4.12 18.90
CA ASP A 129 -25.26 4.04 19.75
C ASP A 129 -24.38 2.81 19.42
N LYS A 130 -25.02 1.67 19.11
CA LYS A 130 -24.31 0.45 18.68
C LYS A 130 -23.59 0.67 17.36
N ILE A 131 -24.28 1.25 16.37
CA ILE A 131 -23.69 1.60 15.06
C ILE A 131 -22.46 2.50 15.23
N ILE A 132 -22.54 3.55 16.05
CA ILE A 132 -21.41 4.49 16.26
C ILE A 132 -20.21 3.74 16.85
N SER A 133 -20.45 2.97 17.91
CA SER A 133 -19.38 2.23 18.58
C SER A 133 -18.69 1.24 17.65
N PHE A 134 -19.48 0.56 16.81
CA PHE A 134 -18.95 -0.40 15.83
C PHE A 134 -18.19 0.30 14.71
N VAL A 135 -18.73 1.37 14.13
CA VAL A 135 -18.07 2.19 13.08
C VAL A 135 -16.76 2.77 13.57
N ALA A 136 -16.72 3.28 14.80
CA ALA A 136 -15.51 3.81 15.42
C ALA A 136 -14.43 2.73 15.60
N SER A 137 -14.80 1.53 16.08
CA SER A 137 -13.84 0.44 16.26
C SER A 137 -13.30 -0.09 14.92
N GLY A 138 -14.18 -0.24 13.92
CA GLY A 138 -13.81 -0.63 12.57
C GLY A 138 -12.83 0.33 11.92
N ARG A 139 -13.08 1.62 12.09
CA ARG A 139 -12.19 2.67 11.59
C ARG A 139 -10.81 2.61 12.21
N GLU A 140 -10.71 2.41 13.52
CA GLU A 140 -9.41 2.32 14.20
C GLU A 140 -8.63 1.08 13.72
N ALA A 141 -9.30 -0.07 13.58
CA ALA A 141 -8.70 -1.27 13.02
C ALA A 141 -8.23 -1.06 11.57
N TYR A 142 -9.04 -0.38 10.75
CA TYR A 142 -8.71 -0.06 9.37
C TYR A 142 -7.53 0.92 9.25
N LYS A 143 -7.47 1.95 10.11
CA LYS A 143 -6.33 2.88 10.22
C LYS A 143 -5.03 2.16 10.58
N ALA A 144 -5.07 1.22 11.53
CA ALA A 144 -3.91 0.44 11.91
C ALA A 144 -3.39 -0.41 10.74
N LYS A 145 -4.30 -1.05 10.00
CA LYS A 145 -3.96 -1.83 8.80
C LYS A 145 -3.43 -0.96 7.65
N GLN A 146 -4.00 0.22 7.42
CA GLN A 146 -3.46 1.18 6.44
C GLN A 146 -2.08 1.68 6.84
N SER A 147 -1.86 2.03 8.11
CA SER A 147 -0.56 2.46 8.61
C SER A 147 0.51 1.40 8.38
N LYS A 148 0.19 0.13 8.67
CA LYS A 148 1.07 -1.00 8.39
C LYS A 148 1.39 -1.13 6.90
N GLN A 149 0.39 -1.00 6.02
CA GLN A 149 0.59 -1.05 4.57
C GLN A 149 1.51 0.09 4.10
N LEU A 150 1.32 1.31 4.61
CA LEU A 150 2.16 2.46 4.29
C LEU A 150 3.61 2.26 4.75
N ASP A 151 3.82 1.67 5.93
CA ASP A 151 5.18 1.38 6.40
C ASP A 151 5.87 0.32 5.54
N MET A 152 5.13 -0.69 5.07
CA MET A 152 5.64 -1.66 4.10
C MET A 152 5.97 -1.01 2.75
N LEU A 153 5.14 -0.08 2.27
CA LEU A 153 5.41 0.68 1.05
C LEU A 153 6.66 1.55 1.18
N ARG A 154 6.81 2.26 2.31
CA ARG A 154 8.01 3.07 2.61
C ARG A 154 9.27 2.21 2.66
N ALA A 155 9.21 1.04 3.28
CA ALA A 155 10.33 0.10 3.33
C ALA A 155 10.70 -0.40 1.93
N TYR A 156 9.70 -0.72 1.10
CA TYR A 156 9.90 -1.13 -0.29
C TYR A 156 10.52 -0.05 -1.16
N GLU A 157 10.01 1.18 -1.07
CA GLU A 157 10.54 2.31 -1.86
C GLU A 157 11.96 2.69 -1.41
N SER A 158 12.20 2.72 -0.10
CA SER A 158 13.54 2.91 0.46
C SER A 158 14.51 1.83 -0.03
N TYR A 159 14.09 0.56 -0.04
CA TYR A 159 14.93 -0.54 -0.51
C TYR A 159 15.28 -0.42 -2.00
N ARG A 160 14.33 0.01 -2.84
CA ARG A 160 14.54 0.26 -4.29
C ARG A 160 15.49 1.42 -4.55
N GLN A 161 15.37 2.50 -3.79
CA GLN A 161 16.14 3.73 -3.99
C GLN A 161 17.53 3.69 -3.34
N THR A 162 17.73 2.82 -2.34
CA THR A 162 19.00 2.76 -1.60
C THR A 162 20.11 2.08 -2.39
N GLY A 163 21.20 2.83 -2.59
CA GLY A 163 22.46 2.34 -3.18
C GLY A 163 22.49 2.51 -4.70
N TRP A 164 23.53 3.18 -5.19
CA TRP A 164 23.67 3.54 -6.62
C TRP A 164 23.65 2.34 -7.57
N VAL A 165 24.36 1.25 -7.22
CA VAL A 165 24.36 0.01 -8.02
C VAL A 165 22.99 -0.68 -7.99
N ARG A 166 22.29 -0.61 -6.86
CA ARG A 166 20.96 -1.20 -6.71
C ARG A 166 19.91 -0.43 -7.49
N SER A 167 19.90 0.90 -7.40
CA SER A 167 18.92 1.73 -8.11
C SER A 167 19.11 1.63 -9.62
N LEU A 168 20.36 1.61 -10.11
CA LEU A 168 20.66 1.34 -11.52
C LEU A 168 20.19 -0.05 -11.95
N PHE A 169 20.43 -1.08 -11.14
CA PHE A 169 19.99 -2.43 -11.45
C PHE A 169 18.46 -2.56 -11.47
N VAL A 170 17.78 -1.99 -10.47
CA VAL A 170 16.31 -1.97 -10.37
C VAL A 170 15.67 -1.22 -11.55
N ASN A 171 16.26 -0.08 -11.94
CA ASN A 171 15.80 0.69 -13.10
C ASN A 171 16.07 -0.05 -14.43
N TRP A 172 17.16 -0.81 -14.52
CA TRP A 172 17.53 -1.52 -15.75
C TRP A 172 16.67 -2.76 -16.01
N ILE A 173 16.40 -3.57 -14.97
CA ILE A 173 15.76 -4.86 -15.20
C ILE A 173 14.23 -4.81 -15.21
N GLY A 174 13.63 -3.74 -14.68
CA GLY A 174 12.18 -3.61 -14.57
C GLY A 174 11.58 -4.66 -13.64
N TYR A 175 10.97 -4.25 -12.54
CA TYR A 175 10.37 -5.18 -11.59
C TYR A 175 8.83 -5.08 -11.63
N PRO A 176 8.12 -6.10 -12.15
CA PRO A 176 6.66 -6.15 -12.09
C PRO A 176 6.18 -7.43 -11.38
N SER A 177 6.24 -7.48 -10.04
CA SER A 177 5.46 -8.47 -9.28
C SER A 177 4.47 -7.86 -8.27
N LEU A 178 4.51 -6.53 -8.08
CA LEU A 178 3.46 -5.77 -7.41
C LEU A 178 2.17 -5.87 -8.20
N ARG A 179 1.09 -6.23 -7.50
CA ARG A 179 -0.23 -6.45 -8.06
C ARG A 179 -1.27 -5.87 -7.11
N ALA A 180 -1.90 -4.79 -7.54
CA ALA A 180 -3.09 -4.26 -6.88
C ALA A 180 -4.32 -4.76 -7.63
N GLN A 181 -5.18 -5.51 -6.96
CA GLN A 181 -6.46 -5.94 -7.51
C GLN A 181 -7.58 -5.07 -6.94
N ILE A 182 -8.34 -4.42 -7.81
CA ILE A 182 -9.54 -3.64 -7.47
C ILE A 182 -10.69 -4.26 -8.23
N GLY A 183 -11.55 -4.99 -7.51
CA GLY A 183 -12.62 -5.77 -8.13
C GLY A 183 -12.06 -6.73 -9.18
N GLN A 184 -12.45 -6.54 -10.45
CA GLN A 184 -11.98 -7.36 -11.58
C GLN A 184 -10.70 -6.83 -12.25
N LYS A 185 -10.24 -5.62 -11.93
CA LYS A 185 -9.06 -5.02 -12.56
C LYS A 185 -7.81 -5.34 -11.75
N VAL A 186 -6.84 -5.98 -12.39
CA VAL A 186 -5.50 -6.22 -11.82
C VAL A 186 -4.53 -5.23 -12.42
N VAL A 187 -4.04 -4.31 -11.60
CA VAL A 187 -3.00 -3.34 -11.94
C VAL A 187 -1.64 -3.91 -11.50
N ARG A 188 -0.56 -3.61 -12.22
CA ARG A 188 0.78 -4.18 -11.95
C ARG A 188 1.88 -3.12 -11.91
N GLY A 189 2.97 -3.43 -11.22
CA GLY A 189 4.19 -2.61 -11.23
C GLY A 189 3.99 -1.23 -10.57
N THR A 190 4.49 -0.17 -11.21
CA THR A 190 4.40 1.20 -10.71
C THR A 190 2.96 1.66 -10.50
N ASP A 191 2.06 1.27 -11.40
CA ASP A 191 0.65 1.65 -11.30
C ASP A 191 -0.02 0.97 -10.08
N ALA A 192 0.43 -0.24 -9.72
CA ALA A 192 -0.02 -0.92 -8.51
C ALA A 192 0.51 -0.24 -7.26
N LEU A 193 1.75 0.27 -7.30
CA LEU A 193 2.36 1.04 -6.22
C LEU A 193 1.57 2.33 -5.96
N SER A 194 1.34 3.15 -7.00
CA SER A 194 0.54 4.38 -6.88
C SER A 194 -0.89 4.10 -6.39
N GLN A 195 -1.46 2.95 -6.77
CA GLN A 195 -2.78 2.54 -6.32
C GLN A 195 -2.81 2.11 -4.84
N MET A 196 -1.73 1.51 -4.33
CA MET A 196 -1.59 1.16 -2.92
C MET A 196 -1.20 2.37 -2.05
N GLU A 197 -0.53 3.36 -2.64
CA GLU A 197 -0.22 4.66 -2.02
C GLU A 197 -1.42 5.59 -1.91
N LEU A 198 -2.45 5.38 -2.72
CA LEU A 198 -3.75 6.04 -2.58
C LEU A 198 -4.34 5.66 -1.21
N ILE A 199 -3.94 6.41 -0.19
CA ILE A 199 -4.60 6.42 1.10
C ILE A 199 -6.04 6.83 0.80
N VAL A 200 -6.99 6.03 1.27
CA VAL A 200 -8.39 6.45 1.30
C VAL A 200 -8.49 7.51 2.40
N THR A 201 -8.00 8.69 2.11
CA THR A 201 -8.18 9.91 2.90
C THR A 201 -9.49 10.56 2.48
N THR A 202 -10.12 11.27 3.41
CA THR A 202 -11.29 12.09 3.07
C THR A 202 -10.90 13.15 2.03
N GLU A 203 -11.83 13.50 1.12
CA GLU A 203 -11.61 14.59 0.14
C GLU A 203 -11.09 15.88 0.81
N THR A 204 -11.54 16.15 2.04
CA THR A 204 -11.14 17.28 2.88
C THR A 204 -9.73 17.17 3.47
N THR A 205 -9.26 15.96 3.80
CA THR A 205 -7.88 15.74 4.23
C THR A 205 -6.93 16.06 3.08
N ASN A 206 -7.25 15.62 1.86
CA ASN A 206 -6.47 15.97 0.66
C ASN A 206 -6.45 17.48 0.43
N GLN A 207 -7.59 18.16 0.53
CA GLN A 207 -7.64 19.62 0.43
C GLN A 207 -6.82 20.34 1.51
N SER A 208 -6.82 19.86 2.76
CA SER A 208 -6.06 20.47 3.86
C SER A 208 -4.54 20.28 3.71
N TYR A 209 -4.12 19.11 3.19
CA TYR A 209 -2.72 18.84 2.84
C TYR A 209 -2.27 19.68 1.64
N GLU A 210 -3.10 19.78 0.59
CA GLU A 210 -2.80 20.58 -0.60
C GLU A 210 -2.82 22.08 -0.31
N SER A 211 -3.71 22.55 0.56
CA SER A 211 -3.82 23.98 0.90
C SER A 211 -2.90 24.43 2.03
N GLY A 212 -2.26 23.49 2.75
CA GLY A 212 -1.42 23.77 3.93
C GLY A 212 -2.14 24.50 5.07
N LYS A 213 -3.47 24.45 5.10
CA LYS A 213 -4.31 25.17 6.06
C LYS A 213 -5.30 24.20 6.67
N MET A 214 -5.14 23.93 7.95
CA MET A 214 -6.13 23.22 8.76
C MET A 214 -7.19 24.25 9.18
N LYS A 215 -8.47 23.98 8.95
CA LYS A 215 -9.54 24.86 9.44
C LYS A 215 -9.58 24.74 10.96
N ALA A 216 -9.72 25.85 11.67
CA ALA A 216 -9.76 25.83 13.13
C ALA A 216 -10.99 25.08 13.63
N LEU A 217 -10.80 24.19 14.62
CA LEU A 217 -11.86 23.48 15.33
C LEU A 217 -12.86 24.49 15.92
N THR A 218 -14.06 24.58 15.35
CA THR A 218 -15.16 25.32 15.95
C THR A 218 -15.96 24.38 16.84
N VAL A 219 -15.85 24.57 18.16
CA VAL A 219 -16.71 23.91 19.15
C VAL A 219 -18.14 24.41 18.93
N PRO A 220 -19.14 23.54 18.75
CA PRO A 220 -20.54 23.97 18.67
C PRO A 220 -20.98 24.52 20.05
N GLU A 221 -21.61 25.70 20.06
CA GLU A 221 -22.34 26.25 21.23
C GLU A 221 -23.61 25.43 21.53
#